data_AF-A0AAD7NCR3-F1
#
_entry.id   AF-A0AAD7NCR3-F1
#
_cell.length_a   1.000
_cell.length_b   1.000
_cell.length_c   1.000
_cell.angle_alpha   90.00
_cell.angle_beta   90.00
_cell.angle_gamma   90.00
#
_symmetry.space_group_name_H-M   'P 1'
#
loop_
_entity.id
_entity.type
_entity.pdbx_description
1 polymer ?
#
loop_
_entity_poly.entity_id
_entity_poly.type
_entity_poly.pdbx_seq_one_letter_code
_entity_poly.pdbx_strand_id
1 'polypeptide(L)'
;MFPLRNLLRPSLNRLPLSLRPAVRPLQLRPRLRPYSYAARPASLGDRIWFRPDGTPRSKIRGLVITALVWTGVSAITIFHLFAVAKQLQRVDRERYATAPLDTFGGALSYFEDLVDCCHFFTPKIRASIRRLAQFESAGELETRVHEITRGAAEAVHEIMSASEGEQSVTTESTVHPVLVLFEATRTLLQLLEKNR
;
A
#
# COMPACT_ATOMS: atom_id res chain seq x y z
N MET A 1 92.56 40.91 10.23
CA MET A 1 92.61 41.74 9.00
C MET A 1 91.18 42.02 8.58
N PHE A 2 90.81 43.30 8.46
CA PHE A 2 89.45 43.80 8.27
C PHE A 2 88.83 43.35 6.94
N PRO A 3 87.48 43.26 6.88
CA PRO A 3 86.82 44.21 5.99
C PRO A 3 85.79 45.06 6.73
N LEU A 4 86.04 46.36 6.62
CA LEU A 4 85.18 47.47 7.01
C LEU A 4 84.31 47.87 5.82
N ARG A 5 83.13 48.41 6.17
CA ARG A 5 82.30 49.39 5.44
C ARG A 5 81.32 48.82 4.44
N ASN A 6 80.06 48.59 4.84
CA ASN A 6 79.03 49.63 5.05
C ASN A 6 79.07 50.71 3.97
N LEU A 7 78.12 50.65 3.04
CA LEU A 7 77.42 51.82 2.54
C LEU A 7 76.01 51.38 2.13
N LEU A 8 75.04 52.23 2.51
CA LEU A 8 73.63 52.24 2.08
C LEU A 8 72.64 51.41 2.92
N ARG A 9 72.28 51.98 4.07
CA ARG A 9 70.86 52.05 4.48
C ARG A 9 70.15 53.10 3.60
N PRO A 10 68.88 52.87 3.26
CA PRO A 10 67.81 53.72 3.82
C PRO A 10 66.75 52.84 4.49
N SER A 11 66.52 53.02 5.79
CA SER A 11 65.39 53.79 6.34
C SER A 11 64.03 53.11 6.18
N LEU A 12 63.68 52.33 7.21
CA LEU A 12 62.41 52.38 7.94
C LEU A 12 61.19 52.94 7.17
N ASN A 13 60.48 52.06 6.46
CA ASN A 13 59.03 52.24 6.30
C ASN A 13 58.33 51.58 7.49
N ARG A 14 58.19 52.35 8.57
CA ARG A 14 57.14 52.12 9.58
C ARG A 14 55.82 52.48 8.92
N LEU A 15 55.13 51.49 8.37
CA LEU A 15 53.72 51.66 7.99
C LEU A 15 52.82 51.37 9.21
N PRO A 16 51.79 52.20 9.43
CA PRO A 16 50.95 52.19 10.63
C PRO A 16 50.06 50.94 10.74
N LEU A 17 49.93 50.47 11.97
CA LEU A 17 49.20 49.29 12.46
C LEU A 17 47.66 49.47 12.44
N SER A 18 47.07 50.02 11.38
CA SER A 18 45.62 50.35 11.39
C SER A 18 44.84 49.96 10.12
N LEU A 19 45.20 48.86 9.46
CA LEU A 19 44.36 48.26 8.40
C LEU A 19 44.51 46.73 8.39
N ARG A 20 44.32 46.07 9.54
CA ARG A 20 44.04 44.63 9.54
C ARG A 20 42.52 44.44 9.50
N PRO A 21 41.94 43.89 8.42
CA PRO A 21 40.53 43.56 8.41
C PRO A 21 40.25 42.50 9.48
N ALA A 22 39.18 42.70 10.24
CA ALA A 22 38.73 41.75 11.26
C ALA A 22 38.44 40.40 10.59
N VAL A 23 39.30 39.40 10.84
CA VAL A 23 39.08 38.03 10.40
C VAL A 23 37.93 37.49 11.22
N ARG A 24 36.71 37.48 10.64
CA ARG A 24 35.56 36.78 11.24
C ARG A 24 35.92 35.30 11.36
N PRO A 25 35.71 34.65 12.51
CA PRO A 25 35.89 33.22 12.62
C PRO A 25 34.95 32.52 11.63
N LEU A 26 35.50 31.65 10.80
CA LEU A 26 34.75 30.78 9.90
C LEU A 26 33.81 29.92 10.74
N GLN A 27 32.53 30.29 10.82
CA GLN A 27 31.51 29.39 11.35
C GLN A 27 31.45 28.17 10.42
N LEU A 28 31.86 27.01 10.93
CA LEU A 28 31.66 25.72 10.29
C LEU A 28 30.16 25.55 10.04
N ARG A 29 29.74 25.69 8.78
CA ARG A 29 28.39 25.36 8.36
C ARG A 29 28.09 23.91 8.78
N PRO A 30 26.88 23.61 9.28
CA PRO A 30 26.52 22.26 9.67
C PRO A 30 26.75 21.31 8.49
N ARG A 31 27.47 20.22 8.75
CA ARG A 31 27.76 19.17 7.77
C ARG A 31 26.45 18.76 7.10
N LEU A 32 26.37 18.98 5.78
CA LEU A 32 25.33 18.43 4.93
C LEU A 32 25.27 16.92 5.20
N ARG A 33 24.10 16.41 5.60
CA ARG A 33 23.86 14.97 5.72
C ARG A 33 24.22 14.29 4.39
N PRO A 34 24.77 13.06 4.40
CA PRO A 34 25.01 12.33 3.17
C PRO A 34 23.70 12.22 2.40
N TYR A 35 23.72 12.77 1.19
CA TYR A 35 22.61 12.75 0.27
C TYR A 35 22.38 11.32 -0.19
N SER A 36 21.29 10.70 0.26
CA SER A 36 20.89 9.37 -0.20
C SER A 36 20.47 9.47 -1.67
N TYR A 37 21.29 8.93 -2.55
CA TYR A 37 21.02 8.89 -3.99
C TYR A 37 19.96 7.81 -4.24
N ALA A 38 18.71 8.22 -4.44
CA ALA A 38 17.71 7.30 -4.99
C ALA A 38 18.05 7.01 -6.46
N ALA A 39 18.25 5.73 -6.79
CA ALA A 39 18.57 5.29 -8.14
C ALA A 39 17.45 5.71 -9.12
N ARG A 40 17.82 6.49 -10.14
CA ARG A 40 16.89 7.06 -11.15
C ARG A 40 16.53 6.04 -12.23
N PRO A 41 15.31 6.09 -12.79
CA PRO A 41 15.06 5.66 -14.16
C PRO A 41 15.74 6.61 -15.15
N ALA A 42 16.36 6.06 -16.20
CA ALA A 42 17.21 6.77 -17.14
C ALA A 42 16.43 7.37 -18.33
N SER A 43 15.34 8.10 -18.09
CA SER A 43 14.58 8.75 -19.17
C SER A 43 14.98 10.23 -19.35
N LEU A 44 14.95 10.72 -20.60
CA LEU A 44 15.19 12.14 -20.91
C LEU A 44 14.13 13.05 -20.27
N GLY A 45 12.90 12.55 -20.14
CA GLY A 45 11.83 13.23 -19.43
C GLY A 45 12.21 13.51 -17.97
N ASP A 46 12.70 12.51 -17.24
CA ASP A 46 12.97 12.67 -15.81
C ASP A 46 14.00 13.75 -15.49
N ARG A 47 14.93 14.03 -16.43
CA ARG A 47 15.92 15.11 -16.30
C ARG A 47 15.31 16.52 -16.42
N ILE A 48 14.26 16.66 -17.22
CA ILE A 48 13.55 17.92 -17.46
C ILE A 48 12.58 18.22 -16.31
N TRP A 49 11.87 17.21 -15.84
CA TRP A 49 10.78 17.38 -14.87
C TRP A 49 11.24 17.34 -13.41
N PHE A 50 12.29 16.58 -13.11
CA PHE A 50 12.75 16.34 -11.74
C PHE A 50 14.18 16.87 -11.51
N ARG A 51 14.45 17.23 -10.26
CA ARG A 51 15.79 17.55 -9.76
C ARG A 51 16.60 16.26 -9.55
N PRO A 52 17.94 16.36 -9.39
CA PRO A 52 18.79 15.20 -9.08
C PRO A 52 18.33 14.38 -7.86
N ASP A 53 17.57 14.98 -6.93
CA ASP A 53 17.02 14.35 -5.71
C ASP A 53 15.70 13.60 -5.96
N GLY A 54 15.22 13.56 -7.20
CA GLY A 54 13.92 12.97 -7.54
C GLY A 54 12.74 13.88 -7.20
N THR A 55 12.97 15.07 -6.63
CA THR A 55 11.87 16.00 -6.34
C THR A 55 11.44 16.74 -7.61
N PRO A 56 10.14 17.00 -7.79
CA PRO A 56 9.65 17.79 -8.90
C PRO A 56 10.21 19.22 -8.80
N ARG A 57 10.70 19.76 -9.93
CA ARG A 57 11.31 21.11 -9.95
C ARG A 57 10.34 22.24 -9.57
N SER A 58 9.03 21.99 -9.64
CA SER A 58 7.96 22.93 -9.31
C SER A 58 6.92 22.28 -8.39
N LYS A 59 6.41 23.04 -7.41
CA LYS A 59 5.35 22.60 -6.49
C LYS A 59 4.05 22.24 -7.23
N ILE A 60 3.67 23.04 -8.23
CA ILE A 60 2.46 22.80 -9.04
C ILE A 60 2.61 21.51 -9.85
N ARG A 61 3.79 21.29 -10.45
CA ARG A 61 4.08 20.05 -11.19
C ARG A 61 4.07 18.84 -10.27
N GLY A 62 4.63 18.98 -9.06
CA GLY A 62 4.54 17.95 -8.03
C GLY A 62 3.10 17.59 -7.71
N LEU A 63 2.24 18.59 -7.50
CA LEU A 63 0.82 18.38 -7.23
C LEU A 63 0.12 17.67 -8.38
N VAL A 64 0.36 18.08 -9.62
CA VAL A 64 -0.21 17.42 -10.83
C VAL A 64 0.25 15.97 -10.93
N ILE A 65 1.55 15.69 -10.73
CA ILE A 65 2.09 14.32 -10.78
C ILE A 65 1.48 13.49 -9.66
N THR A 66 1.40 14.00 -8.43
CA THR A 66 0.77 13.27 -7.32
C THR A 66 -0.72 13.03 -7.56
N ALA A 67 -1.44 14.00 -8.12
CA ALA A 67 -2.85 13.85 -8.45
C ALA A 67 -3.05 12.78 -9.53
N LEU A 68 -2.17 12.75 -10.54
CA LEU A 68 -2.23 11.78 -11.64
C LEU A 68 -1.85 10.37 -11.19
N VAL A 69 -0.89 10.24 -10.27
CA VAL A 69 -0.58 8.96 -9.62
C VAL A 69 -1.76 8.51 -8.75
N TRP A 70 -2.34 9.42 -7.96
CA TRP A 70 -3.48 9.11 -7.10
C TRP A 70 -4.71 8.67 -7.92
N THR A 71 -5.03 9.36 -9.01
CA THR A 71 -6.14 8.99 -9.90
C THR A 71 -5.85 7.66 -10.59
N GLY A 72 -4.63 7.43 -11.04
CA GLY A 72 -4.20 6.14 -11.60
C GLY A 72 -4.36 4.98 -10.62
N VAL A 73 -3.86 5.13 -9.39
CA VAL A 73 -4.00 4.12 -8.32
C VAL A 73 -5.47 3.88 -7.97
N SER A 74 -6.27 4.95 -7.89
CA SER A 74 -7.71 4.84 -7.62
C SER A 74 -8.44 4.10 -8.73
N ALA A 75 -8.14 4.41 -10.00
CA ALA A 75 -8.74 3.73 -11.15
C ALA A 75 -8.38 2.25 -11.20
N ILE A 76 -7.12 1.89 -10.90
CA ILE A 76 -6.67 0.50 -10.80
C ILE A 76 -7.43 -0.24 -9.68
N THR A 77 -7.60 0.41 -8.52
CA THR A 77 -8.35 -0.17 -7.40
C THR A 77 -9.80 -0.44 -7.77
N ILE A 78 -10.46 0.52 -8.42
CA ILE A 78 -11.84 0.38 -8.89
C ILE A 78 -11.93 -0.78 -9.89
N PHE A 79 -11.05 -0.82 -10.89
CA PHE A 79 -11.03 -1.89 -11.89
C PHE A 79 -10.85 -3.28 -11.26
N HIS A 80 -9.94 -3.39 -10.29
CA HIS A 80 -9.77 -4.64 -9.54
C HIS A 80 -11.02 -5.06 -8.78
N LEU A 81 -11.74 -4.11 -8.18
CA LEU A 81 -12.98 -4.41 -7.46
C LEU A 81 -14.06 -4.92 -8.42
N PHE A 82 -14.22 -4.31 -9.59
CA PHE A 82 -15.13 -4.79 -10.64
C PHE A 82 -14.75 -6.19 -11.14
N ALA A 83 -13.46 -6.45 -11.34
CA ALA A 83 -12.98 -7.77 -11.76
C ALA A 83 -13.30 -8.85 -10.72
N VAL A 84 -13.08 -8.55 -9.43
CA VAL A 84 -13.43 -9.47 -8.33
C VAL A 84 -14.94 -9.68 -8.25
N ALA A 85 -15.74 -8.62 -8.34
CA ALA A 85 -17.20 -8.73 -8.30
C ALA A 85 -17.73 -9.60 -9.45
N LYS A 86 -17.19 -9.43 -10.67
CA LYS A 86 -17.54 -10.28 -11.81
C LYS A 86 -17.13 -11.74 -11.62
N GLN A 87 -15.98 -11.97 -11.01
CA GLN A 87 -15.52 -13.33 -10.71
C GLN A 87 -16.37 -14.00 -9.63
N LEU A 88 -16.77 -13.25 -8.59
CA LEU A 88 -17.75 -13.70 -7.60
C LEU A 88 -19.07 -14.06 -8.27
N GLN A 89 -19.62 -13.17 -9.09
CA GLN A 89 -20.90 -13.41 -9.78
C GLN A 89 -20.84 -14.68 -10.63
N ARG A 90 -19.70 -14.92 -11.30
CA ARG A 90 -19.48 -16.13 -12.09
C ARG A 90 -19.47 -17.38 -11.20
N VAL A 91 -18.69 -17.37 -10.13
CA VAL A 91 -18.60 -18.52 -9.20
C VAL A 91 -19.93 -18.77 -8.53
N ASP A 92 -20.62 -17.72 -8.09
CA ASP A 92 -21.95 -17.82 -7.48
C ASP A 92 -22.96 -18.48 -8.42
N ARG A 93 -23.02 -18.02 -9.68
CA ARG A 93 -23.89 -18.61 -10.70
C ARG A 93 -23.56 -20.07 -11.02
N GLU A 94 -22.28 -20.44 -11.04
CA GLU A 94 -21.83 -21.80 -11.38
C GLU A 94 -21.99 -22.77 -10.20
N ARG A 95 -21.78 -22.32 -8.96
CA ARG A 95 -21.65 -23.19 -7.78
C ARG A 95 -22.84 -23.15 -6.83
N TYR A 96 -23.53 -22.02 -6.67
CA TYR A 96 -24.57 -21.85 -5.65
C TYR A 96 -25.67 -22.91 -5.75
N ALA A 97 -26.19 -23.15 -6.97
CA ALA A 97 -27.25 -24.14 -7.21
C ALA A 97 -26.87 -25.59 -6.84
N THR A 98 -25.58 -25.88 -6.73
CA THR A 98 -25.05 -27.21 -6.41
C THR A 98 -24.43 -27.31 -5.02
N ALA A 99 -24.30 -26.19 -4.31
CA ALA A 99 -23.63 -26.11 -3.02
C ALA A 99 -24.55 -26.59 -1.88
N PRO A 100 -24.18 -27.61 -1.09
CA PRO A 100 -25.00 -28.08 0.03
C PRO A 100 -24.80 -27.18 1.26
N LEU A 101 -25.47 -26.02 1.28
CA LEU A 101 -25.38 -25.01 2.34
C LEU A 101 -25.91 -25.47 3.70
N ASP A 102 -26.74 -26.52 3.74
CA ASP A 102 -27.24 -27.11 4.98
C ASP A 102 -26.20 -27.95 5.73
N THR A 103 -25.07 -28.23 5.09
CA THR A 103 -23.96 -28.98 5.71
C THR A 103 -22.79 -28.05 5.98
N PHE A 104 -22.11 -28.22 7.12
CA PHE A 104 -20.90 -27.45 7.46
C PHE A 104 -19.85 -27.52 6.34
N GLY A 105 -19.51 -28.73 5.89
CA GLY A 105 -18.51 -28.93 4.84
C GLY A 105 -18.90 -28.31 3.50
N GLY A 106 -20.18 -28.34 3.15
CA GLY A 106 -20.69 -27.73 1.92
C GLY A 106 -20.69 -26.20 1.96
N ALA A 107 -21.19 -25.62 3.05
CA ALA A 107 -21.19 -24.17 3.26
C ALA A 107 -19.77 -23.60 3.33
N LEU A 108 -18.86 -24.27 4.04
CA LEU A 108 -17.46 -23.87 4.14
C LEU A 108 -16.74 -23.98 2.79
N SER A 109 -16.93 -25.08 2.06
CA SER A 109 -16.32 -25.27 0.73
C SER A 109 -16.77 -24.19 -0.25
N TYR A 110 -18.08 -23.86 -0.27
CA TYR A 110 -18.59 -22.78 -1.10
C TYR A 110 -18.05 -21.40 -0.67
N PHE A 111 -17.99 -21.15 0.64
CA PHE A 111 -17.39 -19.92 1.17
C PHE A 111 -15.90 -19.79 0.81
N GLU A 112 -15.15 -20.90 0.82
CA GLU A 112 -13.76 -20.94 0.36
C GLU A 112 -13.64 -20.57 -1.13
N ASP A 113 -14.50 -21.12 -1.99
CA ASP A 113 -14.53 -20.77 -3.42
C ASP A 113 -14.79 -19.26 -3.62
N LEU A 114 -15.69 -18.67 -2.83
CA LEU A 114 -15.97 -17.22 -2.85
C LEU A 114 -14.77 -16.39 -2.36
N VAL A 115 -14.12 -16.81 -1.28
CA VAL A 115 -12.93 -16.13 -0.74
C VAL A 115 -11.74 -16.25 -1.69
N ASP A 116 -11.59 -17.37 -2.41
CA ASP A 116 -10.51 -17.56 -3.37
C ASP A 116 -10.60 -16.64 -4.59
N CYS A 117 -11.81 -16.13 -4.92
CA CYS A 117 -12.01 -15.09 -5.92
C CYS A 117 -11.44 -13.72 -5.48
N CYS A 118 -11.31 -13.50 -4.17
CA CYS A 118 -10.91 -12.23 -3.59
C CYS A 118 -9.38 -12.18 -3.39
N HIS A 119 -8.67 -11.72 -4.43
CA HIS A 119 -7.20 -11.63 -4.42
C HIS A 119 -6.60 -10.76 -3.29
N PHE A 120 -7.38 -9.89 -2.66
CA PHE A 120 -6.94 -9.07 -1.52
C PHE A 120 -6.81 -9.88 -0.21
N PHE A 121 -7.37 -11.09 -0.11
CA PHE A 121 -7.10 -11.95 1.03
C PHE A 121 -5.69 -12.53 0.94
N THR A 122 -4.90 -12.28 1.99
CA THR A 122 -3.54 -12.81 2.08
C THR A 122 -3.56 -14.34 2.05
N PRO A 123 -2.51 -14.99 1.53
CA PRO A 123 -2.41 -16.45 1.54
C PRO A 123 -2.56 -17.06 2.94
N LYS A 124 -2.16 -16.31 3.99
CA LYS A 124 -2.33 -16.72 5.39
C LYS A 124 -3.80 -16.81 5.79
N ILE A 125 -4.62 -15.84 5.40
CA ILE A 125 -6.07 -15.84 5.71
C ILE A 125 -6.75 -17.03 5.05
N ARG A 126 -6.44 -17.28 3.77
CA ARG A 126 -6.95 -18.45 3.03
C ARG A 126 -6.53 -19.77 3.67
N ALA A 127 -5.27 -19.88 4.08
CA ALA A 127 -4.80 -21.07 4.79
C ALA A 127 -5.50 -21.25 6.15
N SER A 128 -5.82 -20.16 6.86
CA SER A 128 -6.59 -20.23 8.12
C SER A 128 -8.02 -20.70 7.90
N ILE A 129 -8.69 -20.23 6.83
CA ILE A 129 -10.04 -20.71 6.50
C ILE A 129 -10.01 -22.19 6.12
N ARG A 130 -9.08 -22.63 5.27
CA ARG A 130 -8.93 -24.06 4.90
C ARG A 130 -8.63 -24.97 6.08
N ARG A 131 -8.01 -24.44 7.14
CA ARG A 131 -7.81 -25.18 8.39
C ARG A 131 -9.12 -25.39 9.15
N LEU A 132 -10.14 -24.53 8.97
CA LEU A 132 -11.48 -24.74 9.55
C LEU A 132 -12.09 -26.06 9.10
N ALA A 133 -11.84 -26.49 7.86
CA ALA A 133 -12.29 -27.78 7.35
C ALA A 133 -11.63 -28.97 8.06
N GLN A 134 -10.50 -28.75 8.74
CA GLN A 134 -9.75 -29.77 9.49
C GLN A 134 -10.11 -29.80 10.98
N PHE A 135 -10.87 -28.82 11.47
CA PHE A 135 -11.38 -28.83 12.85
C PHE A 135 -12.57 -29.78 12.94
N GLU A 136 -12.30 -31.08 13.07
CA GLU A 136 -13.29 -32.12 13.38
C GLU A 136 -13.81 -32.07 14.84
N SER A 137 -13.73 -30.92 15.53
CA SER A 137 -14.04 -30.85 16.96
C SER A 137 -15.46 -30.36 17.25
N ALA A 138 -16.33 -31.34 17.52
CA ALA A 138 -17.47 -31.31 18.45
C ALA A 138 -18.19 -29.97 18.68
N GLY A 139 -19.24 -29.74 17.88
CA GLY A 139 -20.47 -29.10 18.34
C GLY A 139 -20.53 -27.58 18.13
N GLU A 140 -20.14 -26.80 19.15
CA GLU A 140 -20.51 -25.37 19.21
C GLU A 140 -19.71 -24.49 18.24
N LEU A 141 -18.40 -24.75 18.08
CA LEU A 141 -17.55 -23.99 17.15
C LEU A 141 -17.94 -24.29 15.69
N GLU A 142 -18.17 -25.56 15.37
CA GLU A 142 -18.62 -25.99 14.05
C GLU A 142 -19.95 -25.34 13.68
N THR A 143 -20.92 -25.35 14.59
CA THR A 143 -22.22 -24.70 14.39
C THR A 143 -22.06 -23.20 14.12
N ARG A 144 -21.26 -22.49 14.91
CA ARG A 144 -21.03 -21.04 14.70
C ARG A 144 -20.32 -20.74 13.39
N VAL A 145 -19.33 -21.54 13.00
CA VAL A 145 -18.63 -21.39 11.72
C VAL A 145 -19.58 -21.70 10.57
N HIS A 146 -20.41 -22.74 10.70
CA HIS A 146 -21.45 -23.07 9.72
C HIS A 146 -22.43 -21.90 9.53
N GLU A 147 -22.97 -21.36 10.62
CA GLU A 147 -23.90 -20.21 10.58
C GLU A 147 -23.28 -19.00 9.89
N ILE A 148 -22.02 -18.67 10.22
CA ILE A 148 -21.32 -17.53 9.61
C ILE A 148 -21.05 -17.76 8.13
N THR A 149 -20.55 -18.94 7.76
CA THR A 149 -20.23 -19.25 6.35
C THR A 149 -21.48 -19.35 5.49
N ARG A 150 -22.54 -20.00 6.00
CA ARG A 150 -23.86 -20.08 5.37
C ARG A 150 -24.47 -18.69 5.21
N GLY A 151 -24.55 -17.90 6.28
CA GLY A 151 -25.16 -16.57 6.23
C GLY A 151 -24.42 -15.63 5.29
N ALA A 152 -23.08 -15.68 5.26
CA ALA A 152 -22.29 -14.92 4.31
C ALA A 152 -22.52 -15.37 2.86
N ALA A 153 -22.57 -16.68 2.61
CA ALA A 153 -22.83 -17.25 1.30
C ALA A 153 -24.22 -16.89 0.76
N GLU A 154 -25.26 -17.00 1.60
CA GLU A 154 -26.63 -16.63 1.25
C GLU A 154 -26.75 -15.12 0.97
N ALA A 155 -26.15 -14.27 1.82
CA ALA A 155 -26.14 -12.83 1.62
C ALA A 155 -25.42 -12.41 0.32
N VAL A 156 -24.27 -13.04 0.01
CA VAL A 156 -23.57 -12.80 -1.26
C VAL A 156 -24.45 -13.18 -2.45
N HIS A 157 -25.10 -14.34 -2.40
CA HIS A 157 -26.00 -14.78 -3.46
C HIS A 157 -27.21 -13.84 -3.63
N GLU A 158 -27.82 -13.39 -2.53
CA GLU A 158 -28.94 -12.46 -2.56
C GLU A 158 -28.55 -11.14 -3.23
N ILE A 159 -27.41 -10.56 -2.86
CA ILE A 159 -26.94 -9.31 -3.45
C ILE A 159 -26.61 -9.49 -4.94
N MET A 160 -25.96 -10.60 -5.30
CA MET A 160 -25.57 -10.87 -6.68
C MET A 160 -26.78 -11.16 -7.57
N SER A 161 -27.75 -11.92 -7.10
CA SER A 161 -28.99 -12.22 -7.83
C SER A 161 -29.90 -10.99 -7.99
N ALA A 162 -29.98 -10.12 -6.97
CA ALA A 162 -30.70 -8.86 -7.06
C ALA A 162 -30.10 -7.92 -8.14
N SER A 163 -28.78 -7.95 -8.32
CA SER A 163 -28.08 -7.12 -9.30
C SER A 163 -28.28 -7.55 -10.76
N GLU A 164 -28.79 -8.76 -11.04
CA GLU A 164 -29.00 -9.22 -12.43
C GLU A 164 -30.20 -8.54 -13.13
N GLY A 165 -31.17 -8.06 -12.35
CA GLY A 165 -32.33 -7.33 -12.87
C GLY A 165 -32.05 -5.85 -13.19
N GLU A 166 -31.04 -5.26 -12.55
CA GLU A 166 -30.65 -3.88 -12.73
C GLU A 166 -29.51 -3.78 -13.77
N GLN A 167 -29.81 -3.26 -14.96
CA GLN A 167 -28.84 -3.11 -16.05
C GLN A 167 -27.64 -2.20 -15.73
N SER A 168 -27.61 -1.57 -14.55
CA SER A 168 -26.47 -0.80 -14.07
C SER A 168 -25.73 -1.58 -12.98
N VAL A 169 -24.49 -2.00 -13.27
CA VAL A 169 -23.56 -2.43 -12.23
C VAL A 169 -23.27 -1.21 -11.35
N THR A 170 -24.03 -1.06 -10.27
CA THR A 170 -23.84 0.02 -9.29
C THR A 170 -22.61 -0.28 -8.45
N THR A 171 -21.92 0.77 -8.00
CA THR A 171 -20.79 0.62 -7.07
C THR A 171 -21.21 -0.21 -5.84
N GLU A 172 -22.45 -0.05 -5.39
CA GLU A 172 -23.04 -0.80 -4.26
C GLU A 172 -23.08 -2.31 -4.53
N SER A 173 -23.61 -2.74 -5.69
CA SER A 173 -23.65 -4.16 -6.08
C SER A 173 -22.25 -4.81 -6.18
N THR A 174 -21.21 -4.03 -6.43
CA THR A 174 -19.83 -4.52 -6.51
C THR A 174 -19.08 -4.55 -5.19
N VAL A 175 -19.32 -3.55 -4.32
CA VAL A 175 -18.60 -3.40 -3.05
C VAL A 175 -19.24 -4.28 -1.97
N HIS A 176 -20.57 -4.36 -1.93
CA HIS A 176 -21.29 -4.97 -0.82
C HIS A 176 -21.00 -6.47 -0.63
N PRO A 177 -20.96 -7.31 -1.69
CA PRO A 177 -20.60 -8.73 -1.55
C PRO A 177 -19.17 -8.93 -1.03
N VAL A 178 -18.25 -8.07 -1.46
CA VAL A 178 -16.85 -8.07 -1.00
C VAL A 178 -16.76 -7.71 0.49
N LEU A 179 -17.56 -6.73 0.95
CA LEU A 179 -17.63 -6.36 2.36
C LEU A 179 -18.20 -7.50 3.22
N VAL A 180 -19.27 -8.15 2.76
CA VAL A 180 -19.87 -9.32 3.45
C VAL A 180 -18.82 -10.42 3.65
N LEU A 181 -18.07 -10.77 2.61
CA LEU A 181 -17.00 -11.76 2.71
C LEU A 181 -15.87 -11.31 3.67
N PHE A 182 -15.54 -10.01 3.66
CA PHE A 182 -14.52 -9.46 4.55
C PHE A 182 -14.95 -9.52 6.02
N GLU A 183 -16.18 -9.14 6.33
CA GLU A 183 -16.75 -9.20 7.68
C GLU A 183 -16.88 -10.63 8.18
N ALA A 184 -17.37 -11.55 7.35
CA ALA A 184 -17.46 -12.96 7.67
C ALA A 184 -16.07 -13.55 7.97
N THR A 185 -15.09 -13.29 7.10
CA THR A 185 -13.71 -13.73 7.28
C THR A 185 -13.09 -13.16 8.56
N ARG A 186 -13.32 -11.87 8.85
CA ARG A 186 -12.86 -11.24 10.09
C ARG A 186 -13.48 -11.92 11.32
N THR A 187 -14.77 -12.21 11.28
CA THR A 187 -15.49 -12.85 12.39
C THR A 187 -14.97 -14.26 12.63
N LEU A 188 -14.74 -15.03 11.56
CA LEU A 188 -14.12 -16.35 11.63
C LEU A 188 -12.70 -16.31 12.24
N LEU A 189 -11.88 -15.35 11.84
CA LEU A 189 -10.54 -15.17 12.41
C LEU A 189 -10.60 -14.81 13.90
N GLN A 190 -11.52 -13.95 14.32
CA GLN A 190 -11.72 -13.63 15.72
C GLN A 190 -12.21 -14.83 16.55
N LEU A 191 -13.06 -15.68 15.96
CA LEU A 191 -13.48 -16.92 16.59
C LEU A 191 -12.31 -17.90 16.75
N LEU A 192 -11.46 -18.02 15.73
CA LEU A 192 -10.25 -18.83 15.80
C LEU A 192 -9.26 -18.33 16.86
N GLU A 193 -9.10 -17.02 17.00
CA GLU A 193 -8.23 -16.42 18.01
C GLU A 193 -8.76 -16.64 19.43
N LYS A 194 -10.09 -16.60 19.64
CA LYS A 194 -10.71 -16.81 20.96
C LYS A 194 -10.68 -18.26 21.43
N ASN A 195 -10.63 -19.22 20.50
CA ASN A 195 -10.65 -20.66 20.80
C ASN A 195 -9.26 -21.31 20.72
N ARG A 196 -8.19 -20.50 20.69
CA ARG A 196 -6.79 -20.93 20.74
C ARG A 196 -6.20 -20.75 22.12
#